data_AF-A0A2M6Z653-F1
#
_entry.id   AF-A0A2M6Z653-F1
#
_cell.length_a   1.000
_cell.length_b   1.000
_cell.length_c   1.000
_cell.angle_alpha   90.00
_cell.angle_beta   90.00
_cell.angle_gamma   90.00
#
_symmetry.space_group_name_H-M   'P 1'
#
loop_
_entity.id
_entity.type
_entity.pdbx_description
1 polymer ?
#
loop_
_entity_poly.entity_id
_entity_poly.type
_entity_poly.pdbx_seq_one_letter_code
_entity_poly.pdbx_strand_id
1 'polypeptide(L)'
;MSKKSIIFVFGLMLVTALGCGKSQAPTAPIAPAEQATPEVTATAPEPPPAAAGFVIADFNSAERKNALGGEFGAWASADDQPVAKCADELIGGAWKISYDITNEGSYCGSWMKLNNLDGSQYKNLIIVVKGEGEFSSKFFVELKTDNGARVSKATVDGVTTDWKTITIPLSQFKELPSLQGLSEFTTVFDNQIASVKKGTILIDTISLQ
;
A
#
# COMPACT_ATOMS: atom_id res chain seq x y z
N MET A 1 -19.15 -51.99 -21.81
CA MET A 1 -19.84 -51.59 -23.05
C MET A 1 -20.08 -50.09 -22.95
N SER A 2 -19.79 -49.18 -23.88
CA SER A 2 -19.18 -49.09 -25.21
C SER A 2 -18.92 -47.57 -25.40
N LYS A 3 -17.69 -47.10 -25.71
CA LYS A 3 -17.25 -46.47 -26.99
C LYS A 3 -18.14 -45.32 -27.49
N LYS A 4 -17.69 -44.23 -28.13
CA LYS A 4 -16.42 -43.66 -28.63
C LYS A 4 -16.81 -42.29 -29.25
N SER A 5 -15.87 -41.35 -29.30
CA SER A 5 -15.92 -40.15 -30.16
C SER A 5 -16.07 -40.49 -31.65
N ILE A 6 -16.66 -39.61 -32.47
CA ILE A 6 -16.45 -39.56 -33.94
C ILE A 6 -16.69 -38.13 -34.48
N ILE A 7 -15.74 -37.74 -35.31
CA ILE A 7 -15.61 -36.54 -36.15
C ILE A 7 -16.50 -36.66 -37.40
N PHE A 8 -17.05 -35.56 -37.93
CA PHE A 8 -17.57 -35.51 -39.30
C PHE A 8 -16.94 -34.37 -40.11
N VAL A 9 -16.69 -34.70 -41.37
CA VAL A 9 -15.83 -34.05 -42.36
C VAL A 9 -16.66 -33.80 -43.61
N PHE A 10 -16.41 -32.64 -44.25
CA PHE A 10 -16.61 -32.26 -45.65
C PHE A 10 -18.01 -32.06 -46.25
N GLY A 11 -18.14 -30.93 -46.96
CA GLY A 11 -19.09 -30.69 -48.03
C GLY A 11 -18.48 -29.75 -49.07
N LEU A 12 -18.00 -30.34 -50.16
CA LEU A 12 -17.47 -29.71 -51.38
C LEU A 12 -18.63 -29.31 -52.31
N MET A 13 -18.62 -28.13 -52.90
CA MET A 13 -19.36 -27.89 -54.15
C MET A 13 -18.64 -26.91 -55.07
N LEU A 14 -18.48 -27.39 -56.30
CA LEU A 14 -17.75 -26.83 -57.43
C LEU A 14 -18.76 -26.13 -58.36
N VAL A 15 -18.48 -24.90 -58.82
CA VAL A 15 -19.16 -24.32 -59.99
C VAL A 15 -18.14 -23.66 -60.92
N THR A 16 -18.28 -23.99 -62.19
CA THR A 16 -17.44 -23.68 -63.35
C THR A 16 -17.88 -22.42 -64.11
N ALA A 17 -16.90 -21.79 -64.80
CA ALA A 17 -16.96 -21.31 -66.20
C ALA A 17 -16.64 -19.81 -66.47
N LEU A 18 -15.55 -19.65 -67.25
CA LEU A 18 -15.28 -18.74 -68.39
C LEU A 18 -15.64 -17.25 -68.33
N GLY A 19 -14.59 -16.42 -68.46
CA GLY A 19 -14.67 -15.05 -68.96
C GLY A 19 -13.27 -14.44 -69.19
N CYS A 20 -12.90 -14.24 -70.45
CA CYS A 20 -11.66 -13.56 -70.87
C CYS A 20 -11.84 -12.04 -70.79
N GLY A 21 -10.90 -11.34 -70.17
CA GLY A 21 -10.84 -9.87 -70.20
C GLY A 21 -9.56 -9.35 -69.54
N LYS A 22 -8.64 -8.82 -70.35
CA LYS A 22 -7.45 -8.09 -69.86
C LYS A 22 -7.92 -6.88 -69.04
N SER A 23 -7.48 -6.76 -67.80
CA SER A 23 -7.49 -5.48 -67.10
C SER A 23 -6.38 -5.42 -66.05
N GLN A 24 -5.93 -4.18 -65.82
CA GLN A 24 -4.72 -3.73 -65.15
C GLN A 24 -4.45 -4.38 -63.78
N ALA A 25 -3.16 -4.53 -63.45
CA ALA A 25 -2.72 -4.86 -62.10
C ALA A 25 -3.24 -3.79 -61.12
N PRO A 26 -4.05 -4.16 -60.11
CA PRO A 26 -4.44 -3.23 -59.06
C PRO A 26 -3.26 -3.01 -58.13
N THR A 27 -2.83 -1.76 -58.01
CA THR A 27 -2.04 -1.26 -56.89
C THR A 27 -2.78 -1.64 -55.60
N ALA A 28 -2.16 -2.46 -54.76
CA ALA A 28 -2.73 -2.83 -53.47
C ALA A 28 -3.05 -1.56 -52.67
N PRO A 29 -4.24 -1.46 -52.03
CA PRO A 29 -4.51 -0.43 -51.06
C PRO A 29 -3.51 -0.57 -49.92
N ILE A 30 -2.82 0.51 -49.59
CA ILE A 30 -2.06 0.64 -48.35
C ILE A 30 -3.07 0.42 -47.22
N ALA A 31 -2.91 -0.67 -46.47
CA ALA A 31 -3.65 -0.89 -45.25
C ALA A 31 -3.45 0.32 -44.33
N PRO A 32 -4.50 0.85 -43.68
CA PRO A 32 -4.30 1.82 -42.62
C PRO A 32 -3.36 1.20 -41.59
N ALA A 33 -2.27 1.90 -41.28
CA ALA A 33 -1.40 1.52 -40.19
C ALA A 33 -2.26 1.33 -38.94
N GLU A 34 -2.28 0.11 -38.41
CA GLU A 34 -2.83 -0.20 -37.10
C GLU A 34 -2.05 0.63 -36.09
N GLN A 35 -2.62 1.77 -35.71
CA GLN A 35 -2.09 2.57 -34.62
C GLN A 35 -2.12 1.68 -33.39
N ALA A 36 -0.94 1.24 -32.97
CA ALA A 36 -0.75 0.69 -31.64
C ALA A 36 -1.31 1.71 -30.65
N THR A 37 -2.45 1.35 -30.04
CA THR A 37 -2.93 1.98 -28.82
C THR A 37 -1.76 1.95 -27.83
N PRO A 38 -1.27 3.09 -27.31
CA PRO A 38 -0.31 3.04 -26.25
C PRO A 38 -1.01 2.37 -25.07
N GLU A 39 -0.50 1.20 -24.70
CA GLU A 39 -0.79 0.56 -23.43
C GLU A 39 -0.23 1.50 -22.35
N VAL A 40 -1.08 2.42 -21.88
CA VAL A 40 -0.78 3.25 -20.72
C VAL A 40 -0.74 2.29 -19.55
N THR A 41 0.46 1.81 -19.24
CA THR A 41 0.76 1.25 -17.94
C THR A 41 0.47 2.36 -16.95
N ALA A 42 -0.67 2.27 -16.26
CA ALA A 42 -1.03 3.22 -15.22
C ALA A 42 -0.05 3.00 -14.05
N THR A 43 1.10 3.66 -14.10
CA THR A 43 1.98 3.81 -12.95
C THR A 43 1.14 4.48 -11.86
N ALA A 44 0.98 3.79 -10.72
CA ALA A 44 0.31 4.39 -9.56
C ALA A 44 0.94 5.76 -9.27
N PRO A 45 0.16 6.79 -8.89
CA PRO A 45 0.70 8.12 -8.66
C PRO A 45 1.84 8.06 -7.64
N GLU A 46 3.00 8.57 -8.06
CA GLU A 46 4.21 8.67 -7.24
C GLU A 46 3.89 9.49 -5.97
N PRO A 47 4.38 9.08 -4.79
CA PRO A 47 4.20 9.83 -3.57
C PRO A 47 4.77 11.26 -3.71
N PRO A 48 4.17 12.26 -3.02
CA PRO A 48 4.71 13.62 -3.02
C PRO A 48 6.15 13.65 -2.49
N PRO A 49 7.02 14.57 -2.96
CA PRO A 49 8.36 14.73 -2.42
C PRO A 49 8.34 14.93 -0.90
N ALA A 50 9.19 14.17 -0.18
CA ALA A 50 9.31 14.27 1.27
C ALA A 50 9.59 15.72 1.72
N ALA A 51 8.76 16.25 2.63
CA ALA A 51 8.81 17.63 3.09
C ALA A 51 10.00 17.90 4.05
N ALA A 52 10.52 19.14 4.04
CA ALA A 52 11.65 19.62 4.84
C ALA A 52 11.60 19.16 6.32
N GLY A 53 12.49 18.26 6.72
CA GLY A 53 12.50 17.63 8.04
C GLY A 53 13.51 16.49 8.15
N PHE A 54 13.57 15.83 9.30
CA PHE A 54 14.35 14.61 9.49
C PHE A 54 13.53 13.40 9.03
N VAL A 55 13.86 12.88 7.85
CA VAL A 55 13.23 11.69 7.29
C VAL A 55 13.70 10.46 8.05
N ILE A 56 12.77 9.78 8.69
CA ILE A 56 13.02 8.52 9.41
C ILE A 56 12.97 7.37 8.41
N ALA A 57 11.94 7.31 7.57
CA ALA A 57 11.78 6.29 6.54
C ALA A 57 11.11 6.88 5.29
N ASP A 58 11.60 6.46 4.12
CA ASP A 58 11.04 6.75 2.79
C ASP A 58 10.74 5.47 1.99
N PHE A 59 11.01 4.29 2.58
CA PHE A 59 10.81 2.94 2.05
C PHE A 59 11.31 2.68 0.61
N ASN A 60 12.22 3.51 0.10
CA ASN A 60 12.83 3.35 -1.22
C ASN A 60 13.92 2.26 -1.26
N SER A 61 14.41 1.84 -0.08
CA SER A 61 15.34 0.73 0.06
C SER A 61 14.60 -0.61 0.13
N ALA A 62 15.17 -1.64 -0.49
CA ALA A 62 14.72 -3.02 -0.30
C ALA A 62 15.11 -3.60 1.07
N GLU A 63 16.01 -2.92 1.80
CA GLU A 63 16.35 -3.31 3.17
C GLU A 63 15.18 -2.99 4.10
N ARG A 64 14.82 -3.93 4.98
CA ARG A 64 13.81 -3.70 6.04
C ARG A 64 14.39 -2.90 7.21
N LYS A 65 14.97 -1.74 6.90
CA LYS A 65 15.55 -0.81 7.87
C LYS A 65 15.22 0.62 7.49
N ASN A 66 14.99 1.46 8.49
CA ASN A 66 14.83 2.89 8.33
C ASN A 66 16.19 3.63 8.36
N ALA A 67 16.20 4.95 8.20
CA ALA A 67 17.41 5.78 8.18
C ALA A 67 18.21 5.75 9.50
N LEU A 68 17.61 5.26 10.58
CA LEU A 68 18.25 5.08 11.90
C LEU A 68 18.83 3.67 12.08
N GLY A 69 18.74 2.81 11.06
CA GLY A 69 19.09 1.40 11.13
C GLY A 69 18.07 0.54 11.90
N GLY A 70 16.90 1.10 12.22
CA GLY A 70 15.84 0.42 12.95
C GLY A 70 15.01 -0.46 12.01
N GLU A 71 14.76 -1.70 12.43
CA GLU A 71 13.91 -2.64 11.71
C GLU A 71 12.43 -2.28 11.85
N PHE A 72 11.59 -2.89 11.00
CA PHE A 72 10.14 -2.73 11.07
C PHE A 72 9.41 -3.99 10.59
N GLY A 73 8.17 -4.15 11.06
CA GLY A 73 7.33 -5.31 10.78
C GLY A 73 5.88 -5.12 11.21
N ALA A 74 5.03 -6.12 10.92
CA ALA A 74 3.67 -6.23 11.44
C ALA A 74 3.58 -7.17 12.65
N TRP A 75 2.48 -7.05 13.41
CA TRP A 75 2.13 -7.95 14.50
C TRP A 75 0.63 -8.24 14.51
N ALA A 76 0.26 -9.45 14.93
CA ALA A 76 -1.12 -9.92 15.06
C ALA A 76 -1.52 -10.02 16.54
N SER A 77 -2.81 -10.24 16.81
CA SER A 77 -3.30 -10.47 18.17
C SER A 77 -2.60 -11.68 18.82
N ALA A 78 -2.35 -11.60 20.12
CA ALA A 78 -1.94 -12.76 20.92
C ALA A 78 -3.08 -13.79 21.05
N ASP A 79 -2.73 -15.03 21.43
CA ASP A 79 -3.67 -16.17 21.46
C ASP A 79 -4.84 -15.99 22.46
N ASP A 80 -4.68 -15.14 23.47
CA ASP A 80 -5.68 -14.84 24.50
C ASP A 80 -6.54 -13.60 24.19
N GLN A 81 -6.34 -12.98 23.01
CA GLN A 81 -7.06 -11.79 22.56
C GLN A 81 -8.03 -12.11 21.41
N PRO A 82 -9.06 -11.28 21.17
CA PRO A 82 -9.87 -11.39 19.97
C PRO A 82 -9.00 -11.37 18.71
N VAL A 83 -9.22 -12.33 17.82
CA VAL A 83 -8.35 -12.55 16.65
C VAL A 83 -8.28 -11.30 15.78
N ALA A 84 -7.08 -10.80 15.55
CA ALA A 84 -6.75 -9.78 14.58
C ALA A 84 -5.50 -10.17 13.80
N LYS A 85 -5.42 -9.77 12.54
CA LYS A 85 -4.29 -10.05 11.67
C LYS A 85 -3.79 -8.76 11.05
N CYS A 86 -2.51 -8.46 11.23
CA CYS A 86 -1.82 -7.48 10.41
C CYS A 86 -0.64 -8.14 9.73
N ALA A 87 -0.38 -7.74 8.49
CA ALA A 87 0.77 -8.17 7.69
C ALA A 87 1.32 -6.97 6.94
N ASP A 88 2.62 -6.99 6.66
CA ASP A 88 3.28 -5.90 5.96
C ASP A 88 4.21 -6.34 4.83
N GLU A 89 4.30 -5.48 3.83
CA GLU A 89 5.08 -5.68 2.61
C GLU A 89 5.72 -4.35 2.18
N LEU A 90 6.92 -4.41 1.62
CA LEU A 90 7.51 -3.28 0.90
C LEU A 90 7.13 -3.39 -0.58
N ILE A 91 6.41 -2.40 -1.10
CA ILE A 91 5.95 -2.39 -2.49
C ILE A 91 6.05 -0.98 -3.07
N GLY A 92 6.76 -0.85 -4.20
CA GLY A 92 6.82 0.39 -4.98
C GLY A 92 7.31 1.61 -4.19
N GLY A 93 8.26 1.43 -3.27
CA GLY A 93 8.76 2.51 -2.41
C GLY A 93 7.86 2.83 -1.21
N ALA A 94 6.87 2.01 -0.90
CA ALA A 94 5.97 2.22 0.23
C ALA A 94 5.89 0.99 1.14
N TRP A 95 5.61 1.23 2.42
CA TRP A 95 5.26 0.24 3.41
C TRP A 95 3.76 -0.01 3.39
N LYS A 96 3.37 -1.13 2.78
CA LYS A 96 1.99 -1.60 2.71
C LYS A 96 1.66 -2.37 3.98
N ILE A 97 0.55 -2.02 4.62
CA ILE A 97 0.06 -2.68 5.82
C ILE A 97 -1.39 -3.11 5.57
N SER A 98 -1.63 -4.42 5.58
CA SER A 98 -2.96 -5.01 5.50
C SER A 98 -3.41 -5.45 6.89
N TYR A 99 -4.68 -5.21 7.22
CA TYR A 99 -5.24 -5.51 8.53
C TYR A 99 -6.61 -6.18 8.43
N ASP A 100 -6.93 -7.02 9.40
CA ASP A 100 -8.22 -7.68 9.60
C ASP A 100 -8.53 -7.69 11.10
N ILE A 101 -9.44 -6.80 11.51
CA ILE A 101 -9.90 -6.55 12.88
C ILE A 101 -11.42 -6.70 12.95
N THR A 102 -12.00 -7.63 12.20
CA THR A 102 -13.47 -7.81 12.15
C THR A 102 -14.07 -8.31 13.46
N ASN A 103 -13.26 -8.96 14.30
CA ASN A 103 -13.72 -9.44 15.60
C ASN A 103 -13.86 -8.26 16.57
N GLU A 104 -14.92 -8.27 17.37
CA GLU A 104 -15.19 -7.22 18.35
C GLU A 104 -14.04 -7.11 19.36
N GLY A 105 -13.58 -5.89 19.63
CA GLY A 105 -12.47 -5.63 20.55
C GLY A 105 -11.09 -6.06 20.03
N SER A 106 -10.99 -6.53 18.79
CA SER A 106 -9.71 -6.93 18.20
C SER A 106 -8.87 -5.74 17.74
N TYR A 107 -7.55 -5.88 17.80
CA TYR A 107 -6.61 -4.87 17.34
C TYR A 107 -5.31 -5.52 16.88
N CYS A 108 -4.68 -4.93 15.87
CA CYS A 108 -3.37 -5.33 15.37
C CYS A 108 -2.59 -4.11 14.89
N GLY A 109 -1.35 -4.30 14.45
CA GLY A 109 -0.58 -3.17 13.97
C GLY A 109 0.72 -3.48 13.29
N SER A 110 1.53 -2.44 13.21
CA SER A 110 2.91 -2.47 12.75
C SER A 110 3.82 -1.75 13.74
N TRP A 111 5.11 -2.02 13.66
CA TRP A 111 6.13 -1.38 14.48
C TRP A 111 7.35 -1.02 13.61
N MET A 112 8.02 0.07 13.98
CA MET A 112 9.30 0.49 13.42
C MET A 112 10.18 0.98 14.56
N LYS A 113 11.39 0.42 14.70
CA LYS A 113 12.35 0.87 15.72
C LYS A 113 12.89 2.24 15.39
N LEU A 114 12.91 3.12 16.38
CA LEU A 114 13.46 4.47 16.27
C LEU A 114 14.85 4.58 16.92
N ASN A 115 15.39 3.48 17.46
CA ASN A 115 16.76 3.39 17.97
C ASN A 115 17.17 4.52 18.93
N ASN A 116 16.25 4.90 19.82
CA ASN A 116 16.44 5.97 20.81
C ASN A 116 16.62 7.37 20.19
N LEU A 117 15.91 7.65 19.10
CA LEU A 117 15.88 8.95 18.45
C LEU A 117 15.54 10.08 19.45
N ASP A 118 16.31 11.16 19.41
CA ASP A 118 15.96 12.40 20.09
C ASP A 118 15.03 13.25 19.20
N GLY A 119 13.74 13.21 19.51
CA GLY A 119 12.71 13.98 18.84
C GLY A 119 12.49 15.39 19.41
N SER A 120 13.21 15.79 20.47
CA SER A 120 12.90 16.99 21.27
C SER A 120 13.01 18.32 20.52
N GLN A 121 13.78 18.37 19.43
CA GLN A 121 13.93 19.56 18.59
C GLN A 121 12.79 19.77 17.58
N TYR A 122 11.96 18.75 17.35
CA TYR A 122 10.88 18.79 16.36
C TYR A 122 9.53 19.11 17.01
N LYS A 123 8.56 19.53 16.20
CA LYS A 123 7.22 19.89 16.65
C LYS A 123 6.15 18.93 16.13
N ASN A 124 6.39 18.30 14.99
CA ASN A 124 5.41 17.49 14.30
C ASN A 124 6.00 16.16 13.85
N LEU A 125 5.17 15.13 13.93
CA LEU A 125 5.31 13.88 13.19
C LEU A 125 4.56 14.02 11.88
N ILE A 126 5.22 13.72 10.77
CA ILE A 126 4.64 13.74 9.43
C ILE A 126 4.54 12.33 8.90
N ILE A 127 3.38 11.99 8.35
CA ILE A 127 3.10 10.68 7.74
C ILE A 127 2.48 10.92 6.38
N VAL A 128 3.09 10.39 5.32
CA VAL A 128 2.51 10.34 3.98
C VAL A 128 1.82 8.99 3.80
N VAL A 129 0.49 9.00 3.68
CA VAL A 129 -0.33 7.80 3.71
C VAL A 129 -1.44 7.85 2.67
N LYS A 130 -1.82 6.69 2.13
CA LYS A 130 -3.05 6.49 1.36
C LYS A 130 -3.68 5.15 1.68
N GLY A 131 -4.98 5.01 1.39
CA GLY A 131 -5.70 3.75 1.40
C GLY A 131 -5.64 3.04 0.04
N GLU A 132 -5.72 1.71 0.05
CA GLU A 132 -5.83 0.88 -1.15
C GLU A 132 -7.01 -0.10 -0.99
N GLY A 133 -7.91 -0.13 -1.97
CA GLY A 133 -9.11 -0.97 -1.91
C GLY A 133 -10.03 -0.55 -0.76
N GLU A 134 -10.37 -1.50 0.13
CA GLU A 134 -11.05 -1.20 1.38
C GLU A 134 -10.02 -0.72 2.42
N PHE A 135 -10.34 0.37 3.15
CA PHE A 135 -9.44 0.93 4.16
C PHE A 135 -10.20 1.79 5.17
N SER A 136 -9.62 1.91 6.35
CA SER A 136 -10.10 2.80 7.41
C SER A 136 -9.57 4.20 7.15
N SER A 137 -10.44 5.21 7.29
CA SER A 137 -10.03 6.61 7.24
C SER A 137 -9.22 7.03 8.48
N LYS A 138 -9.25 6.20 9.54
CA LYS A 138 -8.64 6.48 10.84
C LYS A 138 -7.89 5.27 11.41
N PHE A 139 -6.80 5.52 12.09
CA PHE A 139 -6.06 4.55 12.90
C PHE A 139 -5.25 5.31 13.95
N PHE A 140 -4.71 4.61 14.95
CA PHE A 140 -3.79 5.26 15.90
C PHE A 140 -2.35 5.13 15.41
N VAL A 141 -1.54 6.12 15.75
CA VAL A 141 -0.10 5.94 15.81
C VAL A 141 0.36 6.07 17.24
N GLU A 142 1.37 5.31 17.62
CA GLU A 142 2.00 5.43 18.93
C GLU A 142 3.46 5.79 18.79
N LEU A 143 3.93 6.58 19.75
CA LEU A 143 5.34 6.77 20.02
C LEU A 143 5.63 6.14 21.38
N LYS A 144 6.79 5.46 21.46
CA LYS A 144 7.20 4.75 22.67
C LYS A 144 8.59 5.18 23.12
N THR A 145 8.80 5.26 24.43
CA THR A 145 10.14 5.38 25.05
C THR A 145 10.41 4.18 25.96
N ASP A 146 11.62 4.10 26.52
CA ASP A 146 12.00 3.07 27.49
C ASP A 146 11.76 1.64 26.96
N ASN A 147 12.11 1.41 25.69
CA ASN A 147 11.89 0.15 24.97
C ASN A 147 10.44 -0.37 25.03
N GLY A 148 9.47 0.55 25.00
CA GLY A 148 8.04 0.22 25.00
C GLY A 148 7.36 0.28 26.36
N ALA A 149 8.08 0.56 27.45
CA ALA A 149 7.48 0.68 28.79
C ALA A 149 6.62 1.94 28.95
N ARG A 150 6.81 2.93 28.08
CA ARG A 150 5.98 4.14 27.98
C ARG A 150 5.44 4.25 26.57
N VAL A 151 4.14 4.46 26.45
CA VAL A 151 3.42 4.55 25.19
C VAL A 151 2.50 5.75 25.26
N SER A 152 2.49 6.55 24.20
CA SER A 152 1.49 7.57 23.99
C SER A 152 0.97 7.46 22.56
N LYS A 153 -0.30 7.81 22.35
CA LYS A 153 -0.99 7.63 21.08
C LYS A 153 -1.59 8.91 20.56
N ALA A 154 -1.61 9.04 19.25
CA ALA A 154 -2.35 10.07 18.52
C ALA A 154 -3.19 9.42 17.43
N THR A 155 -4.24 10.09 17.00
CA THR A 155 -5.11 9.61 15.92
C THR A 155 -4.62 10.14 14.58
N VAL A 156 -4.40 9.25 13.62
CA VAL A 156 -4.39 9.58 12.19
C VAL A 156 -5.84 9.60 11.72
N ASP A 157 -6.24 10.67 11.03
CA ASP A 157 -7.55 10.85 10.44
C ASP A 157 -7.41 11.44 9.04
N GLY A 158 -8.36 11.17 8.16
CA GLY A 158 -8.39 11.70 6.79
C GLY A 158 -7.58 10.89 5.78
N VAL A 159 -7.35 9.59 6.01
CA VAL A 159 -6.81 8.70 4.96
C VAL A 159 -7.80 8.65 3.80
N THR A 160 -7.32 8.84 2.57
CA THR A 160 -8.12 8.73 1.34
C THR A 160 -7.44 7.81 0.34
N THR A 161 -8.05 7.61 -0.84
CA THR A 161 -7.44 6.87 -1.96
C THR A 161 -6.25 7.57 -2.59
N ASP A 162 -6.04 8.86 -2.28
CA ASP A 162 -4.92 9.66 -2.76
C ASP A 162 -3.89 9.79 -1.65
N TRP A 163 -2.62 10.02 -2.02
CA TRP A 163 -1.59 10.36 -1.04
C TRP A 163 -1.96 11.61 -0.26
N LYS A 164 -1.97 11.48 1.06
CA LYS A 164 -2.17 12.58 2.02
C LYS A 164 -0.98 12.69 2.94
N THR A 165 -0.53 13.91 3.14
CA THR A 165 0.38 14.26 4.22
C THR A 165 -0.44 14.56 5.47
N ILE A 166 -0.28 13.75 6.50
CA ILE A 166 -0.89 13.93 7.81
C ILE A 166 0.17 14.51 8.75
N THR A 167 -0.16 15.65 9.37
CA THR A 167 0.69 16.34 10.33
C THR A 167 0.11 16.15 11.73
N ILE A 168 0.86 15.49 12.62
CA ILE A 168 0.49 15.26 14.01
C ILE A 168 1.42 16.08 14.89
N PRO A 169 0.91 17.09 15.63
CA PRO A 169 1.70 17.80 16.63
C PRO A 169 2.24 16.82 17.68
N LEU A 170 3.54 16.84 17.94
CA LEU A 170 4.18 15.98 18.94
C LEU A 170 3.65 16.27 20.36
N SER A 171 3.06 17.44 20.58
CA SER A 171 2.34 17.80 21.81
C SER A 171 1.06 16.98 22.07
N GLN A 172 0.59 16.20 21.09
CA GLN A 172 -0.49 15.23 21.31
C GLN A 172 -0.02 13.99 22.08
N PHE A 173 1.28 13.70 22.10
CA PHE A 173 1.83 12.53 22.78
C PHE A 173 2.10 12.79 24.28
N LYS A 174 1.04 13.11 25.03
CA LYS A 174 1.12 13.67 26.39
C LYS A 174 1.54 12.67 27.47
N GLU A 175 1.41 11.38 27.22
CA GLU A 175 1.77 10.32 28.16
C GLU A 175 3.26 9.99 28.14
N LEU A 176 4.04 10.57 27.20
CA LEU A 176 5.49 10.46 27.21
C LEU A 176 6.11 11.49 28.16
N PRO A 177 7.05 11.10 29.03
CA PRO A 177 7.75 12.02 29.90
C PRO A 177 8.73 12.94 29.14
N SER A 178 9.17 12.51 27.96
CA SER A 178 10.10 13.23 27.10
C SER A 178 10.00 12.70 25.66
N LEU A 179 10.39 13.53 24.69
CA LEU A 179 10.61 13.13 23.29
C LEU A 179 12.06 12.70 23.04
N GLN A 180 12.90 12.67 24.07
CA GLN A 180 14.23 12.05 24.01
C GLN A 180 14.11 10.54 24.12
N GLY A 181 14.91 9.80 23.34
CA GLY A 181 14.95 8.34 23.45
C GLY A 181 13.69 7.65 22.92
N LEU A 182 13.10 8.17 21.83
CA LEU A 182 12.03 7.49 21.13
C LEU A 182 12.55 6.14 20.61
N SER A 183 11.93 5.06 21.08
CA SER A 183 12.36 3.69 20.84
C SER A 183 11.59 3.03 19.70
N GLU A 184 10.32 3.40 19.49
CA GLU A 184 9.45 2.76 18.51
C GLU A 184 8.33 3.70 18.05
N PHE A 185 8.00 3.60 16.77
CA PHE A 185 6.78 4.10 16.15
C PHE A 185 5.89 2.90 15.82
N THR A 186 4.59 2.98 16.09
CA THR A 186 3.63 1.95 15.70
C THR A 186 2.44 2.55 14.97
N THR A 187 1.83 1.75 14.08
CA THR A 187 0.44 1.98 13.64
C THR A 187 -0.45 0.95 14.31
N VAL A 188 -1.60 1.36 14.83
CA VAL A 188 -2.55 0.45 15.49
C VAL A 188 -3.93 0.58 14.86
N PHE A 189 -4.41 -0.51 14.29
CA PHE A 189 -5.78 -0.66 13.82
C PHE A 189 -6.59 -1.27 14.95
N ASP A 190 -7.56 -0.51 15.43
CA ASP A 190 -8.39 -0.88 16.57
C ASP A 190 -9.86 -0.97 16.13
N ASN A 191 -10.50 -2.10 16.44
CA ASN A 191 -11.89 -2.37 16.10
C ASN A 191 -12.86 -1.30 16.61
N GLN A 192 -12.53 -0.53 17.65
CA GLN A 192 -13.43 0.50 18.17
C GLN A 192 -13.44 1.78 17.33
N ILE A 193 -12.34 2.13 16.65
CA ILE A 193 -12.22 3.42 15.94
C ILE A 193 -12.20 3.29 14.41
N ALA A 194 -11.81 2.12 13.88
CA ALA A 194 -11.64 1.97 12.45
C ALA A 194 -12.97 2.14 11.70
N SER A 195 -13.02 2.92 10.62
CA SER A 195 -14.23 3.07 9.81
C SER A 195 -14.52 1.82 8.96
N VAL A 196 -13.46 1.06 8.64
CA VAL A 196 -13.52 -0.21 7.91
C VAL A 196 -12.62 -1.21 8.64
N LYS A 197 -13.15 -2.41 8.93
CA LYS A 197 -12.50 -3.39 9.83
C LYS A 197 -11.53 -4.33 9.13
N LYS A 198 -11.49 -4.32 7.80
CA LYS A 198 -10.54 -5.10 7.03
C LYS A 198 -10.09 -4.27 5.86
N GLY A 199 -8.78 -4.12 5.67
CA GLY A 199 -8.32 -3.19 4.65
C GLY A 199 -6.82 -3.09 4.53
N THR A 200 -6.39 -2.14 3.71
CA THR A 200 -4.98 -1.89 3.41
C THR A 200 -4.70 -0.39 3.37
N ILE A 201 -3.61 0.02 4.00
CA ILE A 201 -3.00 1.33 3.80
C ILE A 201 -1.59 1.18 3.27
N LEU A 202 -1.08 2.23 2.63
CA LEU A 202 0.31 2.37 2.24
C LEU A 202 0.86 3.62 2.89
N ILE A 203 2.03 3.49 3.52
CA ILE A 203 2.80 4.60 4.09
C ILE A 203 4.08 4.74 3.27
N ASP A 204 4.39 5.95 2.84
CA ASP A 204 5.60 6.23 2.05
C ASP A 204 6.66 6.95 2.91
N THR A 205 6.32 8.12 3.44
CA THR A 205 7.26 8.92 4.22
C THR A 205 6.83 9.01 5.68
N ILE A 206 7.77 8.78 6.60
CA ILE A 206 7.66 9.11 8.02
C ILE A 206 8.81 10.06 8.37
N SER A 207 8.50 11.24 8.91
CA SER A 207 9.52 12.24 9.27
C SER A 207 9.14 13.09 10.48
N LEU A 208 10.13 13.81 11.04
CA LEU A 208 9.93 14.82 12.08
C LEU A 208 10.24 16.23 11.55
N GLN A 209 9.45 17.22 11.95
CA GLN A 209 9.56 18.63 11.54
C GLN A 209 9.37 19.59 12.71
#